data_AF-A0A959NR45-F1
#
_entry.id   AF-A0A959NR45-F1
#
_cell.length_a   1.000
_cell.length_b   1.000
_cell.length_c   1.000
_cell.angle_alpha   90.00
_cell.angle_beta   90.00
_cell.angle_gamma   90.00
#
_symmetry.space_group_name_H-M   'P 1'
#
loop_
_entity.id
_entity.type
_entity.pdbx_description
1 polymer ?
#
loop_
_entity_poly.entity_id
_entity_poly.type
_entity_poly.pdbx_seq_one_letter_code
_entity_poly.pdbx_strand_id
1 'polypeptide(L)' 'MKEDFLQYLWQYQLFLPSKLVTTKGIDVSVIKAGEYNNNAGPDFFNAQIRIDGQL' A
#
# COMPACT_ATOMS: atom_id res chain seq x y z
N MET A 1 -11.43 2.96 14.16
CA MET A 1 -11.15 2.14 12.97
C MET A 1 -10.25 1.02 13.42
N LYS A 2 -10.49 -0.23 13.00
CA LYS A 2 -9.66 -1.36 13.40
C LYS A 2 -8.55 -1.57 12.36
N GLU A 3 -7.39 -2.04 12.82
CA GLU A 3 -6.20 -2.23 11.98
C GLU A 3 -6.40 -3.34 10.94
N ASP A 4 -7.11 -4.41 11.31
CA ASP A 4 -7.53 -5.50 10.42
C ASP A 4 -8.27 -4.98 9.16
N PHE A 5 -9.07 -3.94 9.29
CA PHE A 5 -9.78 -3.31 8.19
C PHE A 5 -8.85 -2.56 7.25
N LEU A 6 -7.83 -1.86 7.78
CA LEU A 6 -6.84 -1.16 6.95
C LEU A 6 -5.96 -2.15 6.18
N GLN A 7 -5.54 -3.23 6.85
CA GLN A 7 -4.79 -4.32 6.24
C GLN A 7 -5.62 -4.97 5.11
N TYR A 8 -6.92 -5.20 5.34
CA TYR A 8 -7.83 -5.71 4.31
C TYR A 8 -7.95 -4.76 3.11
N LEU A 9 -8.17 -3.46 3.36
CA LEU A 9 -8.23 -2.47 2.27
C LEU A 9 -6.93 -2.43 1.47
N TRP A 10 -5.78 -2.56 2.14
CA TRP A 10 -4.47 -2.59 1.49
C TRP A 10 -4.26 -3.85 0.66
N GLN A 11 -4.48 -5.03 1.26
CA GLN A 11 -4.28 -6.35 0.64
C GLN A 11 -5.05 -6.49 -0.67
N TYR A 12 -6.31 -6.03 -0.68
CA TYR A 12 -7.19 -6.10 -1.83
C TYR A 12 -7.19 -4.81 -2.67
N GLN A 13 -6.33 -3.85 -2.34
CA GLN A 13 -6.21 -2.54 -2.99
C GLN A 13 -7.58 -1.85 -3.18
N LEU A 14 -8.45 -1.93 -2.17
CA LEU A 14 -9.82 -1.39 -2.17
C LEU A 14 -9.83 0.12 -1.88
N PHE A 15 -8.91 0.83 -2.51
CA PHE A 15 -8.80 2.29 -2.52
C PHE A 15 -8.67 2.74 -3.97
N LEU A 16 -8.95 4.01 -4.27
CA LEU A 16 -8.87 4.54 -5.63
C LEU A 16 -7.39 4.67 -6.06
N PRO A 17 -6.83 3.74 -6.86
CA PRO A 17 -5.39 3.72 -7.12
C PRO A 17 -4.94 4.90 -7.98
N SER A 18 -5.84 5.40 -8.84
CA SER A 18 -5.64 6.55 -9.74
C SER A 18 -5.59 7.91 -9.04
N LYS A 19 -5.71 7.96 -7.70
CA LYS A 19 -5.68 9.19 -6.91
C LYS A 19 -4.62 9.20 -5.82
N LEU A 20 -3.72 8.22 -5.81
CA LEU A 20 -2.67 8.18 -4.80
C LEU A 20 -1.57 9.18 -5.17
N VAL A 21 -1.47 10.23 -4.35
CA VAL A 21 -0.39 11.20 -4.42
C VAL A 21 0.20 11.41 -3.03
N THR A 22 1.49 11.70 -2.97
CA THR A 22 2.12 12.16 -1.73
C THR A 22 1.56 13.52 -1.32
N THR A 23 1.87 13.97 -0.10
CA THR A 23 1.52 15.34 0.35
C THR A 23 2.18 16.45 -0.47
N LYS A 24 3.17 16.12 -1.31
CA LYS A 24 3.82 17.03 -2.26
C LYS A 24 3.23 16.95 -3.67
N GLY A 25 2.15 16.19 -3.88
CA GLY A 25 1.51 16.01 -5.19
C GLY A 25 2.22 15.05 -6.13
N ILE A 26 3.20 14.28 -5.64
CA ILE A 26 3.93 13.28 -6.44
C ILE A 26 3.08 12.02 -6.58
N ASP A 27 2.95 11.50 -7.79
CA ASP A 27 2.20 10.28 -8.08
C ASP A 27 2.78 9.06 -7.36
N VAL A 28 1.88 8.26 -6.79
CA VAL A 28 2.17 7.00 -6.11
C VAL A 28 1.32 5.91 -6.75
N SER A 29 1.93 4.75 -7.00
CA SER A 29 1.20 3.57 -7.47
C SER A 29 1.67 2.34 -6.72
N VAL A 30 0.73 1.57 -6.18
CA VAL A 30 1.02 0.31 -5.51
C VAL A 30 1.04 -0.79 -6.57
N ILE A 31 2.23 -1.28 -6.90
CA ILE A 31 2.46 -2.32 -7.91
C ILE A 31 2.19 -3.70 -7.31
N LYS A 32 2.58 -3.90 -6.05
CA LYS A 32 2.26 -5.08 -5.24
C LYS A 32 1.97 -4.66 -3.81
N ALA A 33 0.85 -5.11 -3.26
CA ALA A 33 0.52 -4.88 -1.85
C ALA A 33 1.52 -5.57 -0.89
N GLY A 34 2.22 -6.61 -1.35
CA GLY A 34 3.14 -7.42 -0.55
C GLY A 34 2.45 -8.66 0.04
N GLU A 35 3.19 -9.39 0.85
CA GLU A 35 2.75 -10.61 1.53
C GLU A 35 2.28 -10.29 2.94
N TYR A 36 1.04 -10.62 3.26
CA TYR A 36 0.46 -10.34 4.58
C TYR A 36 1.21 -11.07 5.70
N ASN A 37 1.64 -10.31 6.70
CA ASN A 37 2.42 -10.80 7.83
C ASN A 37 1.53 -10.95 9.07
N ASN A 38 1.37 -12.18 9.55
CA ASN A 38 0.63 -12.48 10.78
C ASN A 38 1.53 -12.53 12.03
N ASN A 39 2.82 -12.26 11.88
CA ASN A 39 3.79 -12.25 12.97
C ASN A 39 4.13 -10.82 13.38
N ALA A 40 4.94 -10.67 14.43
CA ALA A 40 5.48 -9.36 14.79
C ALA A 40 6.27 -8.74 13.61
N GLY A 41 6.15 -7.42 13.46
CA GLY A 41 6.83 -6.67 12.39
C GLY A 41 5.85 -5.82 11.57
N PRO A 42 6.19 -5.50 10.31
CA PRO A 42 5.30 -4.77 9.42
C PRO A 42 4.08 -5.60 9.03
N ASP A 43 2.98 -4.95 8.64
CA ASP A 43 1.75 -5.64 8.19
C ASP A 43 1.95 -6.47 6.90
N PHE A 44 2.82 -6.00 5.99
CA PHE A 44 3.11 -6.65 4.72
C PHE A 44 4.61 -6.65 4.42
N PHE A 45 5.12 -7.78 3.94
CA PHE A 45 6.49 -7.90 3.45
C PHE A 45 6.57 -7.69 1.93
N ASN A 46 7.68 -7.13 1.46
CA ASN A 46 8.01 -7.02 0.04
C ASN A 46 6.95 -6.32 -0.83
N ALA A 47 6.23 -5.34 -0.25
CA ALA A 47 5.39 -4.44 -1.02
C ALA A 47 6.23 -3.68 -2.05
N GLN A 48 5.67 -3.47 -3.24
CA GLN A 48 6.33 -2.71 -4.31
C GLN A 48 5.49 -1.48 -4.61
N ILE A 49 6.05 -0.30 -4.33
CA ILE A 49 5.40 0.99 -4.50
C ILE A 49 6.25 1.81 -5.44
N ARG A 50 5.67 2.25 -6.54
CA ARG A 50 6.31 3.19 -7.46
C ARG A 50 5.95 4.62 -7.07
N ILE A 51 6.94 5.48 -6.96
CA ILE A 51 6.81 6.90 -6.66
C ILE A 51 7.54 7.68 -7.75
N ASP A 52 6.88 8.64 -8.38
CA ASP A 52 7.47 9.47 -9.46
C ASP A 52 8.10 8.64 -10.61
N GLY A 53 7.47 7.52 -10.96
CA GLY A 53 8.00 6.61 -11.99
C GLY A 53 9.10 5.65 -11.51
N GLN A 54 9.65 5.83 -10.31
CA GLN A 54 10.69 4.98 -9.74
C GLN A 54 10.10 3.88 -8.86
N LEU A 55 10.51 2.62 -9.08
CA LEU A 55 10.13 1.46 -8.28
C LEU A 55 11.08 1.24 -7.10
#